data_AF-A0A9E2YNP0-F1
#
_entry.id   AF-A0A9E2YNP0-F1
#
_cell.length_a   1.000
_cell.length_b   1.000
_cell.length_c   1.000
_cell.angle_alpha   90.00
_cell.angle_beta   90.00
_cell.angle_gamma   90.00
#
_symmetry.space_group_name_H-M   'P 1'
#
loop_
_entity.id
_entity.type
_entity.pdbx_description
1 polymer ?
#
loop_
_entity_poly.entity_id
_entity_poly.type
_entity_poly.pdbx_seq_one_letter_code
_entity_poly.pdbx_strand_id
1 'polypeptide(L)'
;MLPDFFTEDRSELWDALRKRGPVVFIEDSVFMSGYCLTRADDVLAALRNPEVFTLNPVLDQPDHARWRAILQPLLNSHAVKQMQPALQVQAAAVVEAVAPQG
;
A
#
# COMPACT_ATOMS: atom_id res chain seq x y z
N MET A 1 -17.59 19.90 -2.22
CA MET A 1 -16.14 19.84 -1.94
C MET A 1 -15.79 18.43 -1.46
N LEU A 2 -14.57 17.94 -1.72
CA LEU A 2 -14.08 16.72 -1.06
C LEU A 2 -13.76 17.03 0.41
N PRO A 3 -13.91 16.08 1.34
CA PRO A 3 -13.27 16.17 2.65
C PRO A 3 -11.75 16.40 2.50
N ASP A 4 -11.12 16.99 3.51
CA ASP A 4 -9.67 17.13 3.53
C ASP A 4 -8.99 15.74 3.48
N PHE A 5 -7.84 15.64 2.82
CA PHE A 5 -7.08 14.38 2.75
C PHE A 5 -6.58 13.92 4.12
N PHE A 6 -6.37 14.87 5.04
CA PHE A 6 -5.90 14.64 6.40
C PHE A 6 -7.02 14.56 7.44
N THR A 7 -8.26 14.26 7.05
CA THR A 7 -9.28 13.94 8.05
C THR A 7 -8.78 12.82 8.97
N GLU A 8 -9.05 12.93 10.28
CA GLU A 8 -8.73 11.87 11.23
C GLU A 8 -9.35 10.54 10.78
N ASP A 9 -10.58 10.61 10.25
CA ASP A 9 -11.24 9.50 9.58
C ASP A 9 -11.12 9.62 8.05
N ARG A 10 -10.17 8.87 7.49
CA ARG A 10 -9.98 8.78 6.03
C ARG A 10 -11.13 8.06 5.32
N SER A 11 -11.98 7.31 6.05
CA SER A 11 -13.09 6.58 5.43
C SER A 11 -14.13 7.50 4.81
N GLU A 12 -14.40 8.67 5.41
CA GLU A 12 -15.34 9.66 4.89
C GLU A 12 -14.94 10.19 3.52
N LEU A 13 -13.64 10.47 3.33
CA LEU A 13 -13.09 10.88 2.04
C LEU A 13 -13.29 9.80 0.99
N TRP A 14 -12.93 8.56 1.31
CA TRP A 14 -13.05 7.45 0.38
C TRP A 14 -14.51 7.14 0.03
N ASP A 15 -15.43 7.28 0.96
CA ASP A 15 -16.87 7.16 0.71
C ASP A 15 -17.39 8.29 -0.17
N ALA A 16 -16.96 9.53 0.06
CA ALA A 16 -17.30 10.66 -0.79
C ALA A 16 -16.79 10.47 -2.23
N LEU A 17 -15.59 9.92 -2.40
CA LEU A 17 -15.02 9.59 -3.72
C LEU A 17 -15.79 8.46 -4.41
N ARG A 18 -16.05 7.35 -3.71
CA ARG A 18 -16.82 6.20 -4.25
C ARG A 18 -18.23 6.59 -4.67
N LYS A 19 -18.88 7.51 -3.95
CA LYS A 19 -20.20 8.06 -4.33
C LYS A 19 -20.17 8.83 -5.65
N ARG A 20 -19.04 9.45 -6.01
CA ARG A 20 -18.89 10.20 -7.27
C ARG A 20 -18.64 9.27 -8.46
N GLY A 21 -18.00 8.13 -8.24
CA GLY A 21 -17.83 7.13 -9.29
C GLY A 21 -16.60 6.24 -9.09
N PRO A 22 -16.41 5.25 -9.98
CA PRO A 22 -15.25 4.35 -9.96
C PRO A 22 -13.93 5.07 -10.29
N VAL A 23 -13.99 6.12 -11.10
CA VAL A 23 -12.86 6.97 -11.48
C VAL A 23 -13.25 8.42 -11.27
N VAL A 24 -12.49 9.14 -10.45
CA VAL A 24 -12.74 10.54 -10.12
C VAL A 24 -11.52 11.36 -10.51
N PHE A 25 -11.72 12.38 -11.33
CA PHE A 25 -10.66 13.35 -11.61
C PHE A 25 -10.61 14.39 -10.49
N ILE A 26 -9.42 14.62 -9.94
CA ILE A 26 -9.16 15.55 -8.85
C ILE A 26 -8.19 16.60 -9.38
N GLU A 27 -8.74 17.78 -9.67
CA GLU A 27 -7.98 19.02 -9.89
C GLU A 27 -7.89 19.69 -8.51
N ASP A 28 -6.73 20.20 -8.11
CA ASP A 28 -6.53 20.96 -6.86
C ASP A 28 -6.34 20.16 -5.56
N SER A 29 -5.69 18.99 -5.62
CA SER A 29 -5.13 18.34 -4.43
C SER A 29 -3.60 18.30 -4.50
N VAL A 30 -2.93 18.75 -3.43
CA VAL A 30 -1.46 18.64 -3.29
C VAL A 30 -1.01 17.17 -3.25
N PHE A 31 -1.88 16.25 -2.80
CA PHE A 31 -1.54 14.84 -2.58
C PHE A 31 -2.19 13.88 -3.60
N MET A 32 -3.29 14.28 -4.24
CA MET A 32 -4.08 13.40 -5.10
C MET A 32 -4.47 14.05 -6.43
N SER A 33 -3.66 14.98 -6.97
CA SER A 33 -3.94 15.54 -8.29
C SER A 33 -3.89 14.45 -9.37
N GLY A 34 -4.95 14.35 -10.19
CA GLY A 34 -5.07 13.37 -11.27
C GLY A 34 -6.29 12.46 -11.15
N TYR A 35 -6.24 11.31 -11.84
CA TYR A 35 -7.32 10.32 -11.81
C TYR A 35 -7.18 9.39 -10.60
N CYS A 36 -8.21 9.36 -9.76
CA CYS A 36 -8.32 8.48 -8.60
C CYS A 36 -9.24 7.30 -8.91
N LEU A 37 -8.71 6.08 -8.78
CA LEU A 37 -9.48 4.83 -8.82
C LEU A 37 -10.04 4.54 -7.43
N THR A 38 -11.35 4.32 -7.32
CA THR A 38 -12.03 4.22 -6.01
C THR A 38 -12.45 2.79 -5.63
N ARG A 39 -12.38 1.85 -6.58
CA ARG A 39 -12.71 0.43 -6.38
C ARG A 39 -11.47 -0.44 -6.34
N ALA A 40 -11.50 -1.45 -5.48
CA ALA A 40 -10.37 -2.37 -5.32
C ALA A 40 -10.03 -3.12 -6.61
N ASP A 41 -11.03 -3.55 -7.38
CA ASP A 41 -10.82 -4.28 -8.63
C ASP A 41 -10.12 -3.42 -9.69
N ASP A 42 -10.51 -2.15 -9.80
CA ASP A 42 -9.89 -1.21 -10.75
C ASP A 42 -8.44 -0.92 -10.36
N VAL A 43 -8.16 -0.76 -9.05
CA VAL A 43 -6.79 -0.60 -8.54
C VAL A 43 -5.96 -1.86 -8.82
N LEU A 44 -6.50 -3.06 -8.57
CA LEU A 44 -5.79 -4.31 -8.83
C LEU A 44 -5.52 -4.53 -10.32
N ALA A 45 -6.47 -4.16 -11.19
CA ALA A 45 -6.28 -4.20 -12.63
C ALA A 45 -5.17 -3.24 -13.08
N ALA A 46 -5.13 -2.02 -12.53
CA ALA A 46 -4.09 -1.04 -12.81
C ALA A 46 -2.70 -1.53 -12.36
N LEU A 47 -2.57 -2.03 -11.12
CA LEU A 47 -1.30 -2.54 -10.58
C LEU A 47 -0.76 -3.77 -11.33
N ARG A 48 -1.61 -4.49 -12.05
CA ARG A 48 -1.22 -5.64 -12.90
C ARG A 48 -0.91 -5.25 -14.34
N ASN A 49 -1.09 -3.98 -14.71
CA ASN A 49 -0.85 -3.48 -16.06
C ASN A 49 0.28 -2.41 -16.05
N PRO A 50 1.54 -2.83 -15.84
CA PRO A 50 2.67 -1.91 -15.73
C PRO A 50 3.00 -1.18 -17.05
N GLU A 51 2.52 -1.69 -18.19
CA GLU A 51 2.68 -1.04 -19.50
C GLU A 51 1.86 0.27 -19.59
N VAL A 52 0.75 0.34 -18.87
CA VAL A 52 -0.14 1.51 -18.83
C VAL A 52 0.05 2.32 -17.54
N PHE A 53 0.24 1.64 -16.41
CA PHE A 53 0.40 2.24 -15.08
C PHE A 53 1.81 2.01 -14.53
N THR A 54 2.76 2.77 -15.07
CA THR A 54 4.17 2.72 -14.68
C THR A 54 4.36 3.34 -13.29
N LEU A 55 4.91 2.60 -12.33
CA LEU A 55 5.10 3.06 -10.94
C LEU A 55 6.29 4.00 -10.83
N ASN A 56 7.35 3.70 -11.58
CA ASN A 56 8.50 4.56 -11.74
C ASN A 56 9.21 4.16 -13.05
N PRO A 57 9.22 5.04 -14.08
CA PRO A 57 9.86 4.76 -15.37
C PRO A 57 11.32 4.31 -15.27
N VAL A 58 12.02 4.66 -14.19
CA VAL A 58 13.42 4.28 -13.93
C VAL A 58 13.55 2.92 -13.25
N LEU A 59 12.63 2.53 -12.36
CA LEU A 59 12.68 1.24 -11.65
C LEU A 59 11.99 0.10 -12.39
N ASP A 60 11.07 0.43 -13.30
CA ASP A 60 10.32 -0.55 -14.09
C ASP A 60 11.15 -1.12 -15.28
N GLN A 61 12.37 -0.60 -15.50
CA GLN A 61 13.44 -1.21 -16.29
C GLN A 61 13.99 -2.49 -15.59
N PRO A 62 14.79 -3.38 -16.24
CA PRO A 62 15.02 -4.77 -15.79
C PRO A 62 15.66 -4.96 -14.40
N ASP A 63 15.99 -3.87 -13.71
CA ASP A 63 16.54 -3.86 -12.36
C ASP A 63 15.55 -4.39 -11.30
N HIS A 64 14.23 -4.19 -11.42
CA HIS A 64 13.29 -4.70 -10.42
C HIS A 64 13.30 -6.24 -10.30
N ALA A 65 13.41 -6.95 -11.43
CA ALA A 65 13.49 -8.41 -11.46
C ALA A 65 14.79 -8.89 -10.79
N ARG A 66 15.91 -8.17 -11.03
CA ARG A 66 17.19 -8.43 -10.37
C ARG A 66 17.08 -8.26 -8.85
N TRP A 67 16.52 -7.15 -8.37
CA TRP A 67 16.35 -6.93 -6.92
C TRP A 67 15.41 -7.94 -6.27
N ARG A 68 14.32 -8.27 -6.94
CA ARG A 68 13.40 -9.32 -6.49
C ARG A 68 14.11 -10.66 -6.34
N ALA A 69 14.95 -11.05 -7.31
CA ALA A 69 15.69 -12.31 -7.26
C ALA A 69 16.65 -12.37 -6.06
N ILE A 70 17.28 -11.25 -5.70
CA ILE A 70 18.17 -11.16 -4.52
C ILE A 70 17.39 -11.35 -3.21
N LEU A 71 16.19 -10.77 -3.11
CA LEU A 71 15.39 -10.83 -1.88
C LEU A 71 14.54 -12.11 -1.76
N GLN A 72 14.20 -12.76 -2.87
CA GLN A 72 13.29 -13.92 -2.89
C GLN A 72 13.71 -15.06 -1.95
N PRO A 73 15.00 -15.43 -1.82
CA PRO A 73 15.42 -16.48 -0.89
C PRO A 73 15.16 -16.15 0.57
N LEU A 74 15.16 -14.87 0.94
CA LEU A 74 14.92 -14.39 2.30
C LEU A 74 13.42 -14.24 2.60
N LEU A 75 12.60 -14.06 1.57
CA LEU A 75 11.16 -13.74 1.68
C LEU A 75 10.26 -14.84 1.12
N ASN A 76 10.76 -16.05 0.88
CA ASN A 76 9.93 -17.18 0.49
C ASN A 76 9.17 -17.77 1.69
N SER A 77 8.11 -18.54 1.41
CA SER A 77 7.23 -19.08 2.45
C SER A 77 7.95 -19.92 3.51
N HIS A 78 9.01 -20.63 3.13
CA HIS A 78 9.80 -21.44 4.06
C HIS A 78 10.65 -20.56 4.98
N ALA A 79 11.39 -19.60 4.43
CA ALA A 79 12.19 -18.64 5.19
C ALA A 79 11.32 -17.83 6.17
N VAL A 80 10.17 -17.33 5.71
CA VAL A 80 9.21 -16.61 6.56
C VAL A 80 8.69 -17.50 7.69
N LYS A 81 8.38 -18.78 7.42
CA LYS A 81 7.94 -19.72 8.45
C LYS A 81 9.04 -20.00 9.49
N GLN A 82 10.31 -20.03 9.09
CA GLN A 82 11.44 -20.16 10.01
C GLN A 82 11.62 -18.92 10.89
N MET A 83 11.29 -17.73 10.39
CA MET A 83 11.34 -16.48 11.16
C MET A 83 10.22 -16.36 12.20
N GLN A 84 9.12 -17.10 12.03
CA GLN A 84 7.92 -16.98 12.86
C GLN A 84 8.17 -17.00 14.38
N PRO A 85 8.95 -17.94 14.96
CA PRO A 85 9.15 -17.97 16.41
C PRO A 85 9.88 -16.72 16.92
N ALA A 86 10.90 -16.24 16.19
CA ALA A 86 11.63 -15.04 16.56
C ALA A 86 10.74 -13.79 16.49
N LEU A 87 9.90 -13.68 15.46
CA LEU A 87 8.93 -12.60 15.33
C LEU A 87 7.90 -12.60 16.45
N GLN A 88 7.44 -13.78 16.89
CA GLN A 88 6.52 -13.91 18.02
C GLN A 88 7.16 -13.46 19.33
N VAL A 89 8.42 -13.85 19.58
CA VAL A 89 9.17 -13.40 20.77
C VAL A 89 9.35 -11.88 20.76
N GLN A 90 9.73 -11.29 19.63
CA GLN A 90 9.86 -9.84 19.50
C GLN A 90 8.54 -9.11 19.73
N ALA A 91 7.44 -9.63 19.17
CA ALA A 91 6.11 -9.06 19.38
C ALA A 91 5.70 -9.10 20.87
N ALA A 92 5.93 -10.24 21.54
CA ALA A 92 5.66 -10.37 22.98
C ALA A 92 6.48 -9.36 23.79
N ALA A 93 7.78 -9.22 23.51
CA ALA A 93 8.65 -8.28 24.20
C ALA A 93 8.19 -6.81 24.04
N VAL A 94 7.72 -6.43 22.84
CA VAL A 94 7.16 -5.08 22.61
C VAL A 94 5.90 -4.87 23.43
N VAL A 95 5.00 -5.86 23.47
CA VAL A 95 3.76 -5.79 24.27
C VAL A 95 4.08 -5.70 25.76
N GLU A 96 4.97 -6.55 26.27
CA GLU A 96 5.38 -6.56 27.68
C GLU A 96 6.03 -5.24 28.10
N ALA A 97 6.78 -4.58 27.22
CA ALA A 97 7.41 -3.29 27.51
C ALA A 97 6.40 -2.14 27.69
N VAL A 98 5.24 -2.21 27.03
CA VAL A 98 4.20 -1.17 27.11
C VAL A 98 3.04 -1.55 28.03
N ALA A 99 2.87 -2.83 28.37
CA ALA A 99 1.81 -3.30 29.26
C ALA A 99 1.69 -2.56 30.60
N PRO A 100 2.79 -2.07 31.24
CA PRO A 100 2.67 -1.28 32.47
C PRO A 100 2.03 0.11 32.28
N GLN A 101 1.85 0.58 31.04
CA GLN A 101 1.37 1.94 30.72
C GLN A 101 -0.15 2.04 30.56
N GLY A 102 -0.87 0.91 30.54
CA GLY A 102 -2.33 0.85 30.42
C GLY A 102 -2.81 0.79 28.98
#